data_AF-A0A7W1BLR4-F1
#
_entry.id   AF-A0A7W1BLR4-F1
#
_cell.length_a   1.000
_cell.length_b   1.000
_cell.length_c   1.000
_cell.angle_alpha   90.00
_cell.angle_beta   90.00
_cell.angle_gamma   90.00
#
_symmetry.space_group_name_H-M   'P 1'
#
loop_
_entity.id
_entity.type
_entity.pdbx_description
1 polymer ?
#
loop_
_entity_poly.entity_id
_entity_poly.type
_entity_poly.pdbx_seq_one_letter_code
_entity_poly.pdbx_strand_id
1 'polypeptide(L)'
;MATAQESGASTGEATVGSSATPKVSADQTRSKRRTPQKRGRVSRRRTPTSRAIAPAPRHTTPRGLPALTSDLGTMLGSRVRNGTWGVIVVSLTRGDTLYSYNADASLQPASNMKLYTAAVALDQFGPAHQFSTDVLRDGESAADGTLNGNLVLRGDGDPSLSSRFFDNKPDAPMQLLAQRVFDTGIRRVNGDLIADGTAFDAQRIPDGWLSRYLHASYAARVSALSLNENLAWVVVEPGATKAPAVIRLEPAGDLPITNKIRTVAGSGARIAIFPTPNGGFEVRGWIGSRAGPQRYQVVVDDPAAFTASAFRNALARRGIVISGNVRFEATPAGSARVTALPSAPLTRMLSVMNRESVNHFAELIFRNAARDALMDQGRAAE
;
A
#
# COMPACT_ATOMS: atom_id res chain seq x y z
N MET A 1 48.91 43.96 -9.04
CA MET A 1 49.49 42.64 -9.34
C MET A 1 48.40 41.86 -10.07
N ALA A 2 48.44 41.72 -11.40
CA ALA A 2 49.44 40.97 -12.19
C ALA A 2 49.27 39.45 -11.93
N THR A 3 48.51 38.71 -12.75
CA THR A 3 48.92 38.00 -14.00
C THR A 3 49.82 36.77 -13.73
N ALA A 4 49.78 35.68 -14.49
CA ALA A 4 49.29 35.50 -15.87
C ALA A 4 48.56 34.15 -16.12
N GLN A 5 48.48 33.76 -17.39
CA GLN A 5 47.67 32.68 -17.99
C GLN A 5 48.59 31.65 -18.70
N GLU A 6 48.02 30.66 -19.40
CA GLU A 6 48.64 29.77 -20.42
C GLU A 6 49.56 28.64 -19.89
N SER A 7 49.44 27.36 -20.32
CA SER A 7 49.59 26.66 -21.63
C SER A 7 51.03 26.14 -21.85
N GLY A 8 51.31 25.04 -22.58
CA GLY A 8 50.45 24.01 -23.18
C GLY A 8 51.21 23.05 -24.14
N ALA A 9 50.77 21.78 -24.22
CA ALA A 9 51.06 20.75 -25.27
C ALA A 9 52.49 20.18 -25.50
N SER A 10 52.55 18.94 -26.06
CA SER A 10 53.72 18.23 -26.66
C SER A 10 54.89 17.85 -25.70
N THR A 11 55.73 16.81 -25.86
CA THR A 11 55.83 15.54 -26.65
C THR A 11 56.87 14.64 -25.90
N GLY A 12 57.14 13.35 -26.16
CA GLY A 12 56.64 12.38 -27.15
C GLY A 12 57.71 11.32 -27.51
N GLU A 13 57.41 10.01 -27.35
CA GLU A 13 58.17 8.84 -27.85
C GLU A 13 59.61 8.59 -27.31
N ALA A 14 60.20 7.37 -27.29
CA ALA A 14 59.69 5.99 -27.50
C ALA A 14 60.71 4.91 -26.99
N THR A 15 60.40 3.64 -27.33
CA THR A 15 61.26 2.42 -27.44
C THR A 15 61.32 1.47 -26.23
N VAL A 16 61.47 0.13 -26.39
CA VAL A 16 61.17 -0.83 -27.50
C VAL A 16 61.04 -2.25 -26.89
N GLY A 17 60.26 -3.16 -27.50
CA GLY A 17 60.37 -4.61 -27.24
C GLY A 17 59.05 -5.41 -27.16
N SER A 18 58.72 -6.43 -27.96
CA SER A 18 58.98 -6.84 -29.36
C SER A 18 58.56 -8.33 -29.48
N SER A 19 58.35 -8.83 -30.70
CA SER A 19 57.97 -10.21 -31.09
C SER A 19 56.50 -10.63 -30.83
N ALA A 20 55.82 -11.35 -31.74
CA ALA A 20 56.08 -11.54 -33.17
C ALA A 20 54.79 -11.88 -33.94
N THR A 21 54.77 -11.61 -35.25
CA THR A 21 53.72 -12.00 -36.21
C THR A 21 54.33 -12.93 -37.28
N PRO A 22 53.50 -13.66 -38.05
CA PRO A 22 53.32 -13.23 -39.43
C PRO A 22 51.87 -13.33 -39.97
N LYS A 23 51.63 -12.62 -41.08
CA LYS A 23 50.41 -12.65 -41.91
C LYS A 23 50.59 -13.61 -43.10
N VAL A 24 49.49 -14.00 -43.75
CA VAL A 24 49.30 -14.25 -45.20
C VAL A 24 47.93 -14.94 -45.39
N SER A 25 47.10 -14.66 -46.41
CA SER A 25 46.94 -13.48 -47.28
C SER A 25 45.45 -13.41 -47.70
N ALA A 26 45.00 -12.28 -48.25
CA ALA A 26 43.69 -12.20 -48.90
C ALA A 26 43.81 -12.50 -50.40
N ASP A 27 42.79 -13.15 -50.97
CA ASP A 27 42.51 -13.16 -52.41
C ASP A 27 40.99 -13.12 -52.65
N GLN A 28 40.55 -12.56 -53.78
CA GLN A 28 39.15 -12.29 -54.08
C GLN A 28 38.61 -13.22 -55.16
N THR A 29 37.57 -14.00 -54.86
CA THR A 29 36.81 -14.73 -55.89
C THR A 29 35.30 -14.50 -55.80
N ARG A 30 34.65 -14.47 -56.97
CA ARG A 30 33.25 -14.04 -57.17
C ARG A 30 32.24 -14.94 -56.44
N SER A 31 31.30 -14.31 -55.74
CA SER A 31 30.11 -14.98 -55.21
C SER A 31 29.22 -15.56 -56.31
N LYS A 32 29.07 -16.89 -56.34
CA LYS A 32 27.93 -17.58 -56.97
C LYS A 32 26.98 -18.06 -55.88
N ARG A 33 25.86 -17.35 -55.72
CA ARG A 33 24.83 -17.56 -54.69
C ARG A 33 24.14 -18.93 -54.81
N ARG A 34 24.64 -19.97 -54.16
CA ARG A 34 23.97 -21.27 -54.03
C ARG A 34 22.94 -21.23 -52.90
N THR A 35 21.69 -21.57 -53.20
CA THR A 35 20.57 -21.57 -52.23
C THR A 35 20.74 -22.70 -51.20
N PRO A 36 20.70 -22.43 -49.87
CA PRO A 36 20.71 -23.48 -48.87
C PRO A 36 19.42 -24.30 -48.89
N GLN A 37 19.53 -25.56 -49.33
CA GLN A 37 18.43 -26.52 -49.37
C GLN A 37 17.94 -26.83 -47.94
N LYS A 38 16.62 -26.77 -47.69
CA LYS A 38 16.04 -27.01 -46.35
C LYS A 38 16.35 -28.44 -45.87
N ARG A 39 17.34 -28.59 -44.99
CA ARG A 39 17.53 -29.84 -44.24
C ARG A 39 16.38 -30.00 -43.23
N GLY A 40 15.64 -31.10 -43.33
CA GLY A 40 14.56 -31.42 -42.40
C GLY A 40 15.08 -31.55 -40.97
N ARG A 41 14.64 -30.66 -40.07
CA ARG A 41 15.08 -30.65 -38.67
C ARG A 41 14.33 -31.73 -37.89
N VAL A 42 14.87 -32.95 -37.87
CA VAL A 42 14.30 -34.08 -37.12
C VAL A 42 14.17 -33.71 -35.65
N SER A 43 12.94 -33.53 -35.19
CA SER A 43 12.65 -33.19 -33.80
C SER A 43 12.84 -34.43 -32.93
N ARG A 44 14.03 -34.58 -32.33
CA ARG A 44 14.21 -35.45 -31.17
C ARG A 44 13.44 -34.85 -29.99
N ARG A 45 12.14 -35.16 -29.95
CA ARG A 45 11.20 -34.82 -28.89
C ARG A 45 11.75 -35.36 -27.57
N ARG A 46 12.42 -34.52 -26.77
CA ARG A 46 12.85 -34.88 -25.42
C ARG A 46 11.59 -35.16 -24.61
N THR A 47 11.31 -36.42 -24.32
CA THR A 47 10.27 -36.80 -23.37
C THR A 47 10.57 -36.08 -22.06
N PRO A 48 9.65 -35.28 -21.50
CA PRO A 48 9.87 -34.72 -20.19
C PRO A 48 9.91 -35.88 -19.20
N THR A 49 11.06 -36.09 -18.56
CA THR A 49 11.17 -36.96 -17.39
C THR A 49 10.36 -36.29 -16.28
N SER A 50 9.07 -36.65 -16.21
CA SER A 50 8.20 -36.29 -15.11
C SER A 50 8.87 -36.76 -13.82
N ARG A 51 9.44 -35.82 -13.08
CA ARG A 51 10.06 -36.10 -11.79
C ARG A 51 8.91 -36.50 -10.88
N ALA A 52 8.78 -37.79 -10.62
CA ALA A 52 7.65 -38.36 -9.89
C ALA A 52 7.35 -37.50 -8.66
N ILE A 53 6.17 -36.88 -8.64
CA ILE A 53 5.72 -36.08 -7.51
C ILE A 53 5.64 -37.05 -6.34
N ALA A 54 6.50 -36.87 -5.34
CA ALA A 54 6.48 -37.68 -4.13
C ALA A 54 5.03 -37.65 -3.60
N PRO A 55 4.37 -38.80 -3.42
CA PRO A 55 2.95 -38.83 -3.12
C PRO A 55 2.67 -37.98 -1.88
N ALA A 56 1.58 -37.23 -1.90
CA ALA A 56 1.17 -36.50 -0.72
C ALA A 56 1.03 -37.51 0.43
N PRO A 57 1.67 -37.29 1.60
CA PRO A 57 1.57 -38.20 2.72
C PRO A 57 0.09 -38.31 3.08
N ARG A 58 -0.44 -39.53 3.04
CA ARG A 58 -1.85 -39.74 3.36
C ARG A 58 -2.01 -39.48 4.85
N HIS A 59 -2.71 -38.42 5.21
CA HIS A 59 -3.00 -38.09 6.61
C HIS A 59 -3.75 -39.26 7.26
N THR A 60 -3.04 -40.07 8.02
CA THR A 60 -3.65 -41.01 8.96
C THR A 60 -3.95 -40.25 10.25
N THR A 61 -5.04 -40.58 10.93
CA THR A 61 -5.25 -40.09 12.30
C THR A 61 -4.13 -40.65 13.18
N PRO A 62 -3.23 -39.83 13.75
CA PRO A 62 -2.00 -40.33 14.35
C PRO A 62 -2.28 -41.30 15.50
N ARG A 63 -1.78 -42.53 15.38
CA ARG A 63 -1.91 -43.57 16.41
C ARG A 63 -0.90 -43.35 17.54
N GLY A 64 -1.15 -42.30 18.32
CA GLY A 64 -0.31 -41.88 19.43
C GLY A 64 0.85 -40.97 19.04
N LEU A 65 1.52 -40.43 20.06
CA LEU A 65 2.58 -39.42 19.95
C LEU A 65 3.75 -39.83 19.01
N PRO A 66 4.32 -41.05 19.08
CA PRO A 66 5.45 -41.42 18.22
C PRO A 66 5.13 -41.40 16.72
N ALA A 67 3.89 -41.74 16.33
CA ALA A 67 3.44 -41.68 14.95
C ALA A 67 3.38 -40.22 14.46
N LEU A 68 2.82 -39.31 15.26
CA LEU A 68 2.78 -37.88 14.96
C LEU A 68 4.19 -37.30 14.78
N THR A 69 5.13 -37.64 15.68
CA THR A 69 6.53 -37.19 15.60
C THR A 69 7.23 -37.71 14.34
N SER A 70 7.00 -38.98 13.98
CA SER A 70 7.56 -39.61 12.77
C SER A 70 7.00 -38.98 11.49
N ASP A 71 5.68 -38.74 11.42
CA ASP A 71 5.04 -38.10 10.28
C ASP A 71 5.54 -36.67 10.07
N LEU A 72 5.59 -35.85 11.13
CA LEU A 72 6.05 -34.46 11.06
C LEU A 72 7.53 -34.35 10.66
N GLY A 73 8.41 -35.17 11.26
CA GLY A 73 9.82 -35.23 10.86
C GLY A 73 10.00 -35.64 9.39
N THR A 74 9.22 -36.61 8.93
CA THR A 74 9.21 -37.06 7.53
C THR A 74 8.72 -35.97 6.58
N MET A 75 7.69 -35.20 6.94
CA MET A 75 7.17 -34.09 6.13
C MET A 75 8.18 -32.96 5.97
N LEU A 76 8.92 -32.60 7.03
CA LEU A 76 9.97 -31.59 6.99
C LEU A 76 11.15 -32.05 6.11
N GLY A 77 11.69 -33.24 6.38
CA GLY A 77 12.89 -33.75 5.69
C GLY A 77 12.68 -34.10 4.20
N SER A 78 11.47 -34.44 3.78
CA SER A 78 11.22 -34.91 2.40
C SER A 78 10.90 -33.81 1.38
N ARG A 79 10.56 -32.59 1.83
CA ARG A 79 9.93 -31.57 0.96
C ARG A 79 10.80 -30.35 0.64
N VAL A 80 11.82 -30.07 1.44
CA VAL A 80 12.57 -28.81 1.38
C VAL A 80 14.04 -29.07 1.11
N ARG A 81 14.56 -28.46 0.04
CA ARG A 81 15.97 -28.61 -0.37
C ARG A 81 16.88 -27.63 0.35
N ASN A 82 16.42 -26.38 0.48
CA ASN A 82 17.11 -25.28 1.12
C ASN A 82 16.09 -24.53 1.98
N GLY A 83 16.42 -24.21 3.23
CA GLY A 83 15.57 -23.42 4.13
C GLY A 83 15.61 -23.93 5.58
N THR A 84 15.50 -23.02 6.54
CA THR A 84 15.44 -23.32 7.98
C THR A 84 13.99 -23.46 8.42
N TRP A 85 13.68 -24.50 9.18
CA TRP A 85 12.40 -24.68 9.85
C TRP A 85 12.56 -24.51 11.36
N GLY A 86 11.60 -23.81 11.96
CA GLY A 86 11.28 -23.85 13.38
C GLY A 86 9.83 -24.29 13.51
N VAL A 87 9.56 -25.29 14.34
CA VAL A 87 8.24 -25.88 14.53
C VAL A 87 8.05 -26.22 16.02
N ILE A 88 6.91 -25.83 16.58
CA ILE A 88 6.45 -26.27 17.89
C ILE A 88 4.94 -26.59 17.80
N VAL A 89 4.52 -27.66 18.46
CA VAL A 89 3.12 -28.10 18.55
C VAL A 89 2.85 -28.46 20.01
N VAL A 90 1.85 -27.82 20.63
CA VAL A 90 1.52 -27.97 22.06
C VAL A 90 0.06 -28.40 22.21
N SER A 91 -0.22 -29.30 23.15
CA SER A 91 -1.59 -29.67 23.51
C SER A 91 -2.17 -28.66 24.50
N LEU A 92 -3.11 -27.83 24.07
CA LEU A 92 -3.79 -26.86 24.95
C LEU A 92 -4.61 -27.51 26.08
N THR A 93 -4.94 -28.81 25.98
CA THR A 93 -5.69 -29.55 27.00
C THR A 93 -4.83 -30.39 27.93
N ARG A 94 -3.60 -30.75 27.54
CA ARG A 94 -2.66 -31.55 28.36
C ARG A 94 -1.44 -30.76 28.84
N GLY A 95 -1.20 -29.57 28.29
CA GLY A 95 -0.07 -28.69 28.61
C GLY A 95 1.29 -29.14 28.04
N ASP A 96 1.35 -30.23 27.28
CA ASP A 96 2.61 -30.83 26.82
C ASP A 96 2.93 -30.55 25.33
N THR A 97 4.22 -30.54 25.02
CA THR A 97 4.73 -30.41 23.65
C THR A 97 4.60 -31.72 22.90
N LEU A 98 3.77 -31.73 21.86
CA LEU A 98 3.57 -32.87 20.95
C LEU A 98 4.70 -33.01 19.93
N TYR A 99 5.32 -31.89 19.55
CA TYR A 99 6.42 -31.86 18.59
C TYR A 99 7.23 -30.58 18.74
N SER A 100 8.55 -30.69 18.60
CA SER A 100 9.47 -29.56 18.56
C SER A 100 10.61 -29.86 17.58
N TYR A 101 10.93 -28.90 16.71
CA TYR A 101 12.07 -28.94 15.81
C TYR A 101 12.60 -27.51 15.66
N ASN A 102 13.79 -27.23 16.18
CA ASN A 102 14.38 -25.88 16.26
C ASN A 102 13.39 -24.81 16.78
N ALA A 103 12.64 -25.12 17.84
CA ALA A 103 11.54 -24.27 18.33
C ALA A 103 12.01 -22.84 18.70
N ASP A 104 13.22 -22.74 19.25
CA ASP A 104 13.84 -21.50 19.74
C ASP A 104 14.62 -20.73 18.66
N ALA A 105 14.54 -21.15 17.38
CA ALA A 105 15.26 -20.51 16.30
C ALA A 105 14.61 -19.18 15.86
N SER A 106 15.36 -18.08 15.97
CA SER A 106 14.96 -16.77 15.45
C SER A 106 14.74 -16.81 13.94
N LEU A 107 13.48 -16.67 13.52
CA LEU A 107 13.04 -16.65 12.12
C LEU A 107 12.23 -15.39 11.83
N GLN A 108 12.18 -14.97 10.57
CA GLN A 108 11.31 -13.86 10.16
C GLN A 108 9.84 -14.32 10.22
N PRO A 109 8.99 -13.74 11.09
CA PRO A 109 7.61 -14.19 11.27
C PRO A 109 6.68 -13.80 10.11
N ALA A 110 7.12 -12.88 9.24
CA ALA A 110 6.32 -12.24 8.21
C ALA A 110 4.95 -11.80 8.79
N SER A 111 3.84 -12.24 8.19
CA SER A 111 2.50 -11.87 8.64
C SER A 111 2.07 -12.49 9.98
N ASN A 112 2.78 -13.48 10.52
CA ASN A 112 2.49 -14.01 11.86
C ASN A 112 2.76 -12.94 12.95
N MET A 113 3.50 -11.87 12.64
CA MET A 113 3.65 -10.70 13.52
C MET A 113 2.30 -10.09 13.92
N LYS A 114 1.28 -10.19 13.05
CA LYS A 114 -0.08 -9.69 13.30
C LYS A 114 -0.76 -10.34 14.52
N LEU A 115 -0.32 -11.53 14.94
CA LEU A 115 -0.81 -12.17 16.17
C LEU A 115 -0.38 -11.39 17.43
N TYR A 116 0.84 -10.83 17.45
CA TYR A 116 1.30 -9.98 18.54
C TYR A 116 0.56 -8.64 18.56
N THR A 117 0.38 -8.01 17.39
CA THR A 117 -0.47 -6.81 17.23
C THR A 117 -1.89 -7.05 17.77
N ALA A 118 -2.49 -8.18 17.41
CA ALA A 118 -3.83 -8.54 17.87
C ALA A 118 -3.89 -8.80 19.38
N ALA A 119 -2.88 -9.45 19.96
CA ALA A 119 -2.81 -9.72 21.38
C ALA A 119 -2.70 -8.43 22.21
N VAL A 120 -1.71 -7.57 21.91
CA VAL A 120 -1.48 -6.32 22.65
C VAL A 120 -2.69 -5.38 22.55
N ALA A 121 -3.29 -5.24 21.36
CA ALA A 121 -4.47 -4.39 21.20
C ALA A 121 -5.72 -4.94 21.93
N LEU A 122 -5.88 -6.26 22.02
CA LEU A 122 -6.99 -6.86 22.78
C LEU A 122 -6.81 -6.75 24.29
N ASP A 123 -5.57 -6.89 24.78
CA ASP A 123 -5.21 -6.75 26.19
C ASP A 123 -5.45 -5.31 26.67
N GLN A 124 -4.96 -4.34 25.90
CA GLN A 124 -4.99 -2.92 26.26
C GLN A 124 -6.37 -2.26 26.07
N PHE A 125 -7.10 -2.60 24.99
CA PHE A 125 -8.35 -1.91 24.63
C PHE A 125 -9.62 -2.73 24.87
N GLY A 126 -9.49 -4.06 24.97
CA GLY A 126 -10.63 -4.97 25.00
C GLY A 126 -11.33 -5.16 23.64
N PRO A 127 -12.16 -6.22 23.51
CA PRO A 127 -12.70 -6.67 22.22
C PRO A 127 -13.72 -5.71 21.56
N ALA A 128 -14.27 -4.77 22.33
CA ALA A 128 -15.36 -3.88 21.93
C ALA A 128 -14.91 -2.45 21.58
N HIS A 129 -13.63 -2.10 21.79
CA HIS A 129 -13.10 -0.75 21.55
C HIS A 129 -13.38 -0.24 20.14
N GLN A 130 -13.59 1.07 20.02
CA GLN A 130 -13.75 1.79 18.76
C GLN A 130 -12.85 3.03 18.77
N PHE A 131 -12.05 3.20 17.71
CA PHE A 131 -11.36 4.44 17.41
C PHE A 131 -12.36 5.49 16.89
N SER A 132 -11.93 6.75 16.73
CA SER A 132 -12.77 7.81 16.16
C SER A 132 -12.09 8.50 14.98
N THR A 133 -12.91 8.99 14.06
CA THR A 133 -12.55 10.12 13.19
C THR A 133 -13.49 11.27 13.53
N ASP A 134 -12.92 12.34 14.08
CA ASP A 134 -13.64 13.48 14.63
C ASP A 134 -13.74 14.63 13.63
N VAL A 135 -14.82 15.41 13.74
CA VAL A 135 -14.91 16.74 13.16
C VAL A 135 -15.11 17.75 14.28
N LEU A 136 -14.29 18.80 14.33
CA LEU A 136 -14.33 19.87 15.33
C LEU A 136 -14.42 21.26 14.69
N ARG A 137 -14.67 22.30 15.50
CA ARG A 137 -14.66 23.72 15.12
C ARG A 137 -13.84 24.54 16.11
N ASP A 138 -13.13 25.57 15.65
CA ASP A 138 -12.36 26.51 16.49
C ASP A 138 -12.92 27.96 16.47
N GLY A 139 -14.16 28.12 15.98
CA GLY A 139 -14.92 29.36 16.02
C GLY A 139 -16.43 29.10 16.08
N GLU A 140 -17.26 30.14 16.15
CA GLU A 140 -18.70 30.03 16.44
C GLU A 140 -19.60 29.96 15.19
N SER A 141 -20.71 29.25 15.33
CA SER A 141 -21.74 29.12 14.28
C SER A 141 -22.79 30.23 14.39
N ALA A 142 -22.97 31.01 13.34
CA ALA A 142 -24.05 31.97 13.21
C ALA A 142 -25.38 31.28 12.86
N ALA A 143 -26.50 31.99 13.08
CA ALA A 143 -27.86 31.45 12.93
C ALA A 143 -28.28 31.10 11.49
N ASP A 144 -27.50 31.52 10.48
CA ASP A 144 -27.63 31.16 9.08
C ASP A 144 -26.94 29.82 8.73
N GLY A 145 -26.20 29.23 9.67
CA GLY A 145 -25.35 28.06 9.45
C GLY A 145 -23.93 28.39 8.99
N THR A 146 -23.50 29.66 9.02
CA THR A 146 -22.10 30.04 8.76
C THR A 146 -21.25 29.87 10.01
N LEU A 147 -20.30 28.92 9.97
CA LEU A 147 -19.21 28.81 10.93
C LEU A 147 -18.17 29.90 10.67
N ASN A 148 -17.99 30.82 11.62
CA ASN A 148 -16.95 31.85 11.60
C ASN A 148 -15.72 31.34 12.37
N GLY A 149 -14.93 30.54 11.66
CA GLY A 149 -13.80 29.77 12.15
C GLY A 149 -13.45 28.67 11.15
N ASN A 150 -12.52 27.81 11.54
CA ASN A 150 -12.07 26.66 10.77
C ASN A 150 -12.90 25.42 11.14
N LEU A 151 -12.96 24.45 10.21
CA LEU A 151 -13.42 23.10 10.49
C LEU A 151 -12.19 22.20 10.61
N VAL A 152 -12.13 21.35 11.63
CA VAL A 152 -11.04 20.38 11.85
C VAL A 152 -11.54 18.99 11.52
N LEU A 153 -10.78 18.22 10.75
CA LEU A 153 -10.93 16.77 10.58
C LEU A 153 -9.75 16.10 11.30
N ARG A 154 -10.00 15.40 12.41
CA ARG A 154 -8.96 14.65 13.16
C ARG A 154 -9.14 13.16 12.99
N GLY A 155 -8.07 12.46 12.61
CA GLY A 155 -8.03 11.00 12.54
C GLY A 155 -7.19 10.42 13.66
N ASP A 156 -7.80 9.64 14.56
CA ASP A 156 -7.13 8.98 15.68
C ASP A 156 -6.67 7.54 15.31
N GLY A 157 -6.31 7.31 14.04
CA GLY A 157 -5.75 6.04 13.56
C GLY A 157 -6.75 4.94 13.22
N ASP A 158 -8.00 5.27 12.89
CA ASP A 158 -9.02 4.28 12.50
C ASP A 158 -8.71 3.59 11.15
N PRO A 159 -8.44 2.26 11.11
CA PRO A 159 -8.24 1.54 9.85
C PRO A 159 -9.58 1.19 9.16
N SER A 160 -10.70 1.25 9.89
CA SER A 160 -12.02 0.86 9.38
C SER A 160 -12.72 1.90 8.52
N LEU A 161 -12.11 3.08 8.30
CA LEU A 161 -12.42 4.00 7.19
C LEU A 161 -12.06 3.41 5.81
N SER A 162 -12.42 2.15 5.57
CA SER A 162 -12.21 1.43 4.31
C SER A 162 -13.53 0.92 3.75
N SER A 163 -13.61 0.87 2.42
CA SER A 163 -14.70 0.25 1.65
C SER A 163 -15.15 -1.11 2.21
N ARG A 164 -14.24 -1.88 2.83
CA ARG A 164 -14.46 -3.13 3.57
C ARG A 164 -15.55 -3.09 4.66
N PHE A 165 -15.81 -1.92 5.23
CA PHE A 165 -16.78 -1.70 6.30
C PHE A 165 -18.06 -1.00 5.82
N PHE A 166 -18.07 -0.53 4.57
CA PHE A 166 -19.10 0.33 3.97
C PHE A 166 -19.56 -0.21 2.60
N ASP A 167 -20.01 -1.47 2.54
CA ASP A 167 -20.56 -2.12 1.33
C ASP A 167 -19.67 -2.07 0.06
N ASN A 168 -18.35 -2.07 0.22
CA ASN A 168 -17.37 -1.85 -0.86
C ASN A 168 -17.40 -0.45 -1.51
N LYS A 169 -17.99 0.56 -0.85
CA LYS A 169 -18.08 1.96 -1.30
C LYS A 169 -16.95 2.78 -0.64
N PRO A 170 -15.84 3.11 -1.33
CA PRO A 170 -14.69 3.77 -0.71
C PRO A 170 -14.97 5.24 -0.29
N ASP A 171 -15.92 5.91 -0.94
CA ASP A 171 -16.34 7.29 -0.59
C ASP A 171 -17.26 7.39 0.63
N ALA A 172 -17.92 6.30 1.00
CA ALA A 172 -19.02 6.31 1.97
C ALA A 172 -18.65 6.83 3.38
N PRO A 173 -17.45 6.60 3.95
CA PRO A 173 -17.09 7.16 5.26
C PRO A 173 -17.07 8.70 5.24
N MET A 174 -16.50 9.28 4.18
CA MET A 174 -16.41 10.74 4.02
C MET A 174 -17.79 11.36 3.70
N GLN A 175 -18.61 10.66 2.91
CA GLN A 175 -20.01 11.05 2.68
C GLN A 175 -20.83 11.04 3.98
N LEU A 176 -20.63 10.03 4.85
CA LEU A 176 -21.31 9.94 6.14
C LEU A 176 -20.86 11.02 7.13
N LEU A 177 -19.56 11.34 7.19
CA LEU A 177 -19.06 12.47 7.98
C LEU A 177 -19.62 13.81 7.46
N ALA A 178 -19.60 14.04 6.15
CA ALA A 178 -20.15 15.26 5.56
C ALA A 178 -21.67 15.41 5.79
N GLN A 179 -22.41 14.29 5.78
CA GLN A 179 -23.82 14.24 6.18
C GLN A 179 -23.98 14.64 7.66
N ARG A 180 -23.21 14.03 8.57
CA ARG A 180 -23.28 14.37 10.01
C ARG A 180 -22.96 15.84 10.29
N VAL A 181 -22.03 16.46 9.57
CA VAL A 181 -21.75 17.91 9.67
C VAL A 181 -22.92 18.75 9.12
N PHE A 182 -23.58 18.32 8.05
CA PHE A 182 -24.79 19.00 7.56
C PHE A 182 -25.93 18.94 8.58
N ASP A 183 -26.06 17.82 9.30
CA ASP A 183 -27.13 17.63 10.29
C ASP A 183 -26.93 18.48 11.57
N THR A 184 -25.73 18.99 11.84
CA THR A 184 -25.50 20.00 12.91
C THR A 184 -25.94 21.42 12.54
N GLY A 185 -26.40 21.63 11.31
CA GLY A 185 -26.83 22.94 10.82
C GLY A 185 -25.74 23.75 10.09
N ILE A 186 -24.49 23.29 10.06
CA ILE A 186 -23.41 23.98 9.32
C ILE A 186 -23.71 23.95 7.80
N ARG A 187 -23.64 25.12 7.16
CA ARG A 187 -23.85 25.34 5.71
C ARG A 187 -22.64 25.99 5.04
N ARG A 188 -21.88 26.80 5.78
CA ARG A 188 -20.67 27.47 5.29
C ARG A 188 -19.58 27.45 6.35
N VAL A 189 -18.33 27.39 5.93
CA VAL A 189 -17.15 27.63 6.78
C VAL A 189 -16.42 28.86 6.24
N ASN A 190 -16.33 29.89 7.08
CA ASN A 190 -15.64 31.15 6.82
C ASN A 190 -14.22 31.09 7.42
N GLY A 191 -13.46 30.11 6.94
CA GLY A 191 -12.14 29.71 7.43
C GLY A 191 -11.61 28.50 6.65
N ASP A 192 -10.55 27.88 7.15
CA ASP A 192 -9.84 26.75 6.56
C ASP A 192 -10.48 25.38 6.91
N LEU A 193 -10.01 24.33 6.24
CA LEU A 193 -10.12 22.95 6.70
C LEU A 193 -8.77 22.51 7.29
N ILE A 194 -8.73 22.31 8.60
CA ILE A 194 -7.56 21.75 9.30
C ILE A 194 -7.65 20.22 9.23
N ALA A 195 -6.57 19.57 8.82
CA ALA A 195 -6.46 18.13 8.70
C ALA A 195 -5.42 17.61 9.71
N ASP A 196 -5.92 17.14 10.85
CA ASP A 196 -5.12 16.65 11.96
C ASP A 196 -4.90 15.14 11.84
N GLY A 197 -3.68 14.77 11.46
CA GLY A 197 -3.16 13.39 11.52
C GLY A 197 -2.04 13.22 12.55
N THR A 198 -1.92 14.13 13.52
CA THR A 198 -0.79 14.22 14.47
C THR A 198 -0.86 13.21 15.62
N ALA A 199 -1.93 12.43 15.70
CA ALA A 199 -2.07 11.35 16.69
C ALA A 199 -1.06 10.20 16.49
N PHE A 200 -0.32 10.16 15.37
CA PHE A 200 0.92 9.40 15.19
C PHE A 200 2.06 10.33 14.74
N ASP A 201 3.29 9.84 14.84
CA ASP A 201 4.48 10.45 14.23
C ASP A 201 4.37 10.64 12.70
N ALA A 202 5.28 11.45 12.15
CA ALA A 202 5.37 11.71 10.72
C ALA A 202 6.03 10.57 9.90
N GLN A 203 6.44 9.45 10.51
CA GLN A 203 7.09 8.35 9.82
C GLN A 203 6.05 7.46 9.10
N ARG A 204 5.62 7.94 7.92
CA ARG A 204 4.64 7.31 7.04
C ARG A 204 5.05 5.95 6.44
N ILE A 205 6.30 5.51 6.65
CA ILE A 205 6.86 4.24 6.15
C ILE A 205 7.49 3.50 7.33
N PRO A 206 6.93 2.34 7.76
CA PRO A 206 7.51 1.55 8.85
C PRO A 206 8.93 1.05 8.55
N ASP A 207 9.73 0.86 9.60
CA ASP A 207 11.13 0.49 9.46
C ASP A 207 11.34 -0.89 8.80
N GLY A 208 12.47 -1.03 8.11
CA GLY A 208 12.81 -2.23 7.34
C GLY A 208 12.00 -2.45 6.07
N TRP A 209 10.97 -1.64 5.79
CA TRP A 209 10.22 -1.72 4.53
C TRP A 209 11.09 -1.29 3.35
N LEU A 210 11.25 -2.18 2.37
CA LEU A 210 12.15 -1.98 1.24
C LEU A 210 11.48 -1.11 0.17
N SER A 211 12.16 -0.06 -0.29
CA SER A 211 11.59 0.99 -1.15
C SER A 211 10.90 0.46 -2.42
N ARG A 212 11.38 -0.67 -2.97
CA ARG A 212 10.78 -1.38 -4.11
C ARG A 212 9.34 -1.88 -3.89
N TYR A 213 8.85 -1.89 -2.65
CA TYR A 213 7.50 -2.31 -2.30
C TYR A 213 6.50 -1.14 -2.21
N LEU A 214 6.96 0.11 -2.08
CA LEU A 214 6.14 1.31 -1.74
C LEU A 214 5.15 1.78 -2.83
N HIS A 215 4.93 0.97 -3.86
CA HIS A 215 3.92 1.13 -4.90
C HIS A 215 2.92 -0.06 -4.96
N ALA A 216 3.14 -1.10 -4.16
CA ALA A 216 2.21 -2.22 -3.99
C ALA A 216 1.30 -1.96 -2.79
N SER A 217 0.02 -2.34 -2.90
CA SER A 217 -1.00 -1.97 -1.90
C SER A 217 -0.78 -2.54 -0.49
N TYR A 218 -0.09 -3.68 -0.36
CA TYR A 218 0.30 -4.20 0.96
C TYR A 218 1.38 -3.35 1.65
N ALA A 219 2.02 -2.42 0.94
CA ALA A 219 3.03 -1.50 1.47
C ALA A 219 2.60 -0.03 1.24
N ALA A 220 1.30 0.24 1.42
CA ALA A 220 0.76 1.59 1.49
C ALA A 220 1.33 2.36 2.70
N ARG A 221 1.47 3.67 2.55
CA ARG A 221 1.93 4.56 3.61
C ARG A 221 0.92 4.64 4.76
N VAL A 222 1.39 4.87 5.97
CA VAL A 222 0.57 4.96 7.20
C VAL A 222 0.41 6.41 7.65
N SER A 223 -0.71 6.71 8.32
CA SER A 223 -0.97 7.99 9.00
C SER A 223 -2.16 7.80 9.95
N ALA A 224 -2.29 8.63 10.99
CA ALA A 224 -3.46 8.58 11.86
C ALA A 224 -4.74 9.06 11.13
N LEU A 225 -4.59 10.01 10.20
CA LEU A 225 -5.64 10.42 9.26
C LEU A 225 -5.50 9.63 7.94
N SER A 226 -6.18 8.49 7.88
CA SER A 226 -6.15 7.54 6.76
C SER A 226 -7.53 7.37 6.11
N LEU A 227 -7.56 6.99 4.82
CA LEU A 227 -8.79 6.65 4.10
C LEU A 227 -8.54 5.50 3.12
N ASN A 228 -9.41 4.49 3.14
CA ASN A 228 -9.44 3.35 2.24
C ASN A 228 -8.07 2.63 2.13
N GLU A 229 -7.49 2.24 3.26
CA GLU A 229 -6.16 1.62 3.39
C GLU A 229 -5.00 2.47 2.79
N ASN A 230 -5.25 3.77 2.59
CA ASN A 230 -4.40 4.72 1.86
C ASN A 230 -4.16 4.29 0.40
N LEU A 231 -5.22 3.76 -0.20
CA LEU A 231 -5.31 3.31 -1.57
C LEU A 231 -6.43 4.04 -2.31
N ALA A 232 -6.14 4.51 -3.51
CA ALA A 232 -7.16 5.03 -4.43
C ALA A 232 -7.33 4.07 -5.62
N TRP A 233 -8.53 4.04 -6.20
CA TRP A 233 -8.74 3.48 -7.53
C TRP A 233 -8.70 4.60 -8.56
N VAL A 234 -7.74 4.54 -9.48
CA VAL A 234 -7.80 5.29 -10.74
C VAL A 234 -8.75 4.55 -11.66
N VAL A 235 -9.89 5.16 -11.96
CA VAL A 235 -10.94 4.60 -12.81
C VAL A 235 -10.93 5.33 -14.14
N VAL A 236 -10.64 4.61 -15.22
CA VAL A 236 -10.55 5.14 -16.59
C VAL A 236 -11.74 4.65 -17.41
N GLU A 237 -12.51 5.59 -17.96
CA GLU A 237 -13.73 5.34 -18.74
C GLU A 237 -13.57 5.95 -20.14
N PRO A 238 -14.03 5.30 -21.21
CA PRO A 238 -13.87 5.84 -22.56
C PRO A 238 -14.67 7.14 -22.72
N GLY A 239 -14.08 8.12 -23.41
CA GLY A 239 -14.83 9.27 -23.88
C GLY A 239 -15.64 8.94 -25.14
N ALA A 240 -16.12 9.98 -25.82
CA ALA A 240 -16.53 9.82 -27.22
C ALA A 240 -15.33 9.35 -28.08
N THR A 241 -15.60 8.70 -29.22
CA THR A 241 -14.51 8.24 -30.11
C THR A 241 -13.67 9.43 -30.59
N LYS A 242 -12.33 9.35 -30.45
CA LYS A 242 -11.34 10.45 -30.62
C LYS A 242 -11.28 11.50 -29.50
N ALA A 243 -12.19 11.53 -28.54
CA ALA A 243 -12.07 12.38 -27.34
C ALA A 243 -11.08 11.77 -26.31
N PRO A 244 -10.57 12.56 -25.35
CA PRO A 244 -9.87 12.04 -24.18
C PRO A 244 -10.75 11.04 -23.42
N ALA A 245 -10.14 10.08 -22.72
CA ALA A 245 -10.86 9.27 -21.74
C ALA A 245 -11.20 10.11 -20.51
N VAL A 246 -12.29 9.77 -19.81
CA VAL A 246 -12.58 10.31 -18.48
C VAL A 246 -11.73 9.52 -17.46
N ILE A 247 -11.14 10.23 -16.50
CA ILE A 247 -10.48 9.59 -15.36
C ILE A 247 -11.08 10.18 -14.08
N ARG A 248 -11.48 9.31 -13.15
CA ARG A 248 -11.87 9.69 -11.79
C ARG A 248 -11.12 8.87 -10.75
N LEU A 249 -11.21 9.33 -9.51
CA LEU A 249 -10.66 8.65 -8.33
C LEU A 249 -11.81 8.14 -7.46
N GLU A 250 -11.62 6.97 -6.86
CA GLU A 250 -12.52 6.38 -5.86
C GLU A 250 -11.65 5.86 -4.69
N PRO A 251 -11.63 6.51 -3.50
CA PRO A 251 -12.40 7.70 -3.13
C PRO A 251 -12.11 8.94 -3.98
N ALA A 252 -13.09 9.81 -4.14
CA ALA A 252 -13.01 11.05 -4.90
C ALA A 252 -12.34 12.19 -4.09
N GLY A 253 -11.01 12.21 -4.12
CA GLY A 253 -10.13 13.28 -3.61
C GLY A 253 -9.23 13.88 -4.70
N ASP A 254 -8.38 14.84 -4.33
CA ASP A 254 -7.70 15.78 -5.25
C ASP A 254 -6.25 15.37 -5.59
N LEU A 255 -6.01 14.10 -5.94
CA LEU A 255 -4.68 13.66 -6.39
C LEU A 255 -4.39 14.21 -7.81
N PRO A 256 -3.20 14.77 -8.10
CA PRO A 256 -2.90 15.29 -9.43
C PRO A 256 -2.89 14.19 -10.50
N ILE A 257 -3.78 14.25 -11.49
CA ILE A 257 -3.85 13.28 -12.60
C ILE A 257 -3.46 13.93 -13.94
N THR A 258 -2.36 13.46 -14.53
CA THR A 258 -1.97 13.80 -15.91
C THR A 258 -2.54 12.75 -16.87
N ASN A 259 -3.69 13.06 -17.49
CA ASN A 259 -4.36 12.18 -18.44
C ASN A 259 -3.69 12.22 -19.83
N LYS A 260 -3.14 11.08 -20.27
CA LYS A 260 -2.58 10.85 -21.62
C LYS A 260 -3.20 9.60 -22.27
N ILE A 261 -4.48 9.35 -22.02
CA ILE A 261 -5.26 8.26 -22.62
C ILE A 261 -5.98 8.75 -23.88
N ARG A 262 -5.89 7.95 -24.95
CA ARG A 262 -6.63 8.19 -26.20
C ARG A 262 -7.82 7.22 -26.31
N THR A 263 -9.03 7.74 -26.55
CA THR A 263 -10.18 6.87 -26.87
C THR A 263 -10.13 6.45 -28.34
N VAL A 264 -10.04 5.14 -28.59
CA VAL A 264 -9.95 4.52 -29.92
C VAL A 264 -11.20 3.69 -30.23
N ALA A 265 -11.40 3.27 -31.49
CA ALA A 265 -12.49 2.35 -31.81
C ALA A 265 -12.17 0.92 -31.32
N GLY A 266 -13.12 0.28 -30.63
CA GLY A 266 -12.98 -1.10 -30.11
C GLY A 266 -13.50 -1.26 -28.68
N SER A 267 -13.23 -2.40 -28.06
CA SER A 267 -13.65 -2.72 -26.68
C SER A 267 -12.51 -3.15 -25.75
N GLY A 268 -11.26 -3.22 -26.25
CA GLY A 268 -10.08 -3.49 -25.41
C GLY A 268 -9.52 -2.24 -24.73
N ALA A 269 -8.47 -2.41 -23.94
CA ALA A 269 -7.68 -1.32 -23.38
C ALA A 269 -6.20 -1.73 -23.25
N ARG A 270 -5.30 -0.75 -23.26
CA ARG A 270 -3.92 -0.90 -22.76
C ARG A 270 -3.53 0.39 -22.06
N ILE A 271 -3.52 0.35 -20.74
CA ILE A 271 -3.30 1.49 -19.85
C ILE A 271 -2.11 1.18 -18.94
N ALA A 272 -1.29 2.18 -18.66
CA ALA A 272 -0.23 2.16 -17.67
C ALA A 272 -0.29 3.43 -16.83
N ILE A 273 0.01 3.30 -15.54
CA ILE A 273 -0.02 4.39 -14.57
C ILE A 273 1.35 4.50 -13.93
N PHE A 274 1.86 5.73 -13.86
CA PHE A 274 3.18 6.05 -13.30
C PHE A 274 3.01 7.11 -12.21
N PRO A 275 3.57 6.93 -10.99
CA PRO A 275 3.58 7.97 -9.98
C PRO A 275 4.43 9.16 -10.45
N THR A 276 4.05 10.38 -10.07
CA THR A 276 4.77 11.62 -10.41
C THR A 276 5.33 12.31 -9.15
N PRO A 277 6.41 13.10 -9.24
CA PRO A 277 7.09 13.68 -8.07
C PRO A 277 6.25 14.63 -7.19
N ASN A 278 5.05 15.01 -7.63
CA ASN A 278 4.09 15.83 -6.90
C ASN A 278 2.99 15.00 -6.21
N GLY A 279 3.27 13.74 -5.84
CA GLY A 279 2.32 12.83 -5.20
C GLY A 279 1.15 12.34 -6.09
N GLY A 280 1.18 12.69 -7.38
CA GLY A 280 0.14 12.38 -8.36
C GLY A 280 0.46 11.18 -9.26
N PHE A 281 -0.28 11.07 -10.37
CA PHE A 281 -0.11 10.02 -11.37
C PHE A 281 -0.23 10.52 -12.80
N GLU A 282 0.57 9.95 -13.70
CA GLU A 282 0.43 10.07 -15.14
C GLU A 282 -0.13 8.77 -15.73
N VAL A 283 -1.23 8.88 -16.47
CA VAL A 283 -2.00 7.74 -16.98
C VAL A 283 -1.88 7.70 -18.51
N ARG A 284 -1.12 6.74 -19.04
CA ARG A 284 -0.76 6.65 -20.48
C ARG A 284 -1.40 5.45 -21.16
N GLY A 285 -1.74 5.59 -22.45
CA GLY A 285 -2.18 4.47 -23.29
C GLY A 285 -3.48 4.74 -24.05
N TRP A 286 -4.32 3.72 -24.19
CA TRP A 286 -5.58 3.79 -24.93
C TRP A 286 -6.68 2.92 -24.32
N ILE A 287 -7.93 3.33 -24.58
CA ILE A 287 -9.16 2.61 -24.22
C ILE A 287 -10.12 2.61 -25.41
N GLY A 288 -10.81 1.50 -25.65
CA GLY A 288 -11.80 1.37 -26.70
C GLY A 288 -13.12 2.07 -26.34
N SER A 289 -13.78 2.73 -27.29
CA SER A 289 -15.07 3.42 -27.10
C SER A 289 -16.27 2.51 -26.80
N ARG A 290 -16.05 1.19 -26.73
CA ARG A 290 -17.01 0.18 -26.21
C ARG A 290 -16.41 -0.68 -25.09
N ALA A 291 -15.35 -0.21 -24.43
CA ALA A 291 -14.79 -0.85 -23.25
C ALA A 291 -15.58 -0.45 -22.00
N GLY A 292 -15.69 -1.36 -21.01
CA GLY A 292 -16.17 -0.99 -19.68
C GLY A 292 -15.11 -0.21 -18.87
N PRO A 293 -15.49 0.42 -17.75
CA PRO A 293 -14.55 1.11 -16.86
C PRO A 293 -13.36 0.24 -16.46
N GLN A 294 -12.14 0.75 -16.62
CA GLN A 294 -10.91 0.06 -16.21
C GLN A 294 -10.44 0.61 -14.86
N ARG A 295 -10.21 -0.26 -13.88
CA ARG A 295 -9.86 0.13 -12.49
C ARG A 295 -8.45 -0.29 -12.16
N TYR A 296 -7.64 0.64 -11.66
CA TYR A 296 -6.26 0.40 -11.23
C TYR A 296 -6.07 0.92 -9.80
N GLN A 297 -5.67 0.04 -8.88
CA GLN A 297 -5.36 0.44 -7.51
C GLN A 297 -3.97 1.11 -7.45
N VAL A 298 -3.87 2.22 -6.73
CA VAL A 298 -2.62 2.95 -6.51
C VAL A 298 -2.43 3.26 -5.02
N VAL A 299 -1.16 3.29 -4.59
CA VAL A 299 -0.77 3.74 -3.24
C VAL A 299 -0.75 5.26 -3.19
N VAL A 300 -1.43 5.85 -2.22
CA VAL A 300 -1.42 7.30 -1.97
C VAL A 300 -0.09 7.72 -1.33
N ASP A 301 0.50 8.83 -1.80
CA ASP A 301 1.78 9.35 -1.28
C ASP A 301 1.61 10.22 -0.02
N ASP A 302 0.53 11.01 0.06
CA ASP A 302 0.11 11.74 1.26
C ASP A 302 -1.30 11.29 1.72
N PRO A 303 -1.39 10.36 2.69
CA PRO A 303 -2.66 9.91 3.26
C PRO A 303 -3.55 11.02 3.83
N ALA A 304 -2.96 11.99 4.53
CA ALA A 304 -3.70 13.03 5.24
C ALA A 304 -4.28 14.05 4.24
N ALA A 305 -3.48 14.48 3.26
CA ALA A 305 -3.94 15.36 2.19
C ALA A 305 -5.02 14.71 1.32
N PHE A 306 -4.87 13.42 0.99
CA PHE A 306 -5.91 12.70 0.25
C PHE A 306 -7.21 12.60 1.06
N THR A 307 -7.14 12.20 2.33
CA THR A 307 -8.31 12.09 3.22
C THR A 307 -9.01 13.43 3.40
N ALA A 308 -8.26 14.51 3.64
CA ALA A 308 -8.79 15.87 3.76
C ALA A 308 -9.46 16.36 2.47
N SER A 309 -8.87 16.09 1.30
CA SER A 309 -9.48 16.43 0.00
C SER A 309 -10.77 15.65 -0.25
N ALA A 310 -10.80 14.35 0.07
CA ALA A 310 -12.00 13.53 -0.06
C ALA A 310 -13.12 13.99 0.88
N PHE A 311 -12.79 14.45 2.09
CA PHE A 311 -13.73 15.08 3.01
C PHE A 311 -14.23 16.44 2.51
N ARG A 312 -13.34 17.33 2.04
CA ARG A 312 -13.71 18.62 1.43
C ARG A 312 -14.67 18.43 0.26
N ASN A 313 -14.39 17.46 -0.61
CA ASN A 313 -15.26 17.10 -1.72
C ASN A 313 -16.58 16.48 -1.27
N ALA A 314 -16.62 15.72 -0.17
CA ALA A 314 -17.86 15.21 0.41
C ALA A 314 -18.73 16.34 1.00
N LEU A 315 -18.13 17.30 1.71
CA LEU A 315 -18.79 18.51 2.21
C LEU A 315 -19.35 19.35 1.07
N ALA A 316 -18.56 19.62 0.03
CA ALA A 316 -19.00 20.35 -1.15
C ALA A 316 -20.17 19.66 -1.87
N ARG A 317 -20.13 18.32 -2.01
CA ARG A 317 -21.25 17.52 -2.54
C ARG A 317 -22.51 17.57 -1.66
N ARG A 318 -22.37 17.86 -0.36
CA ARG A 318 -23.50 18.07 0.58
C ARG A 318 -24.01 19.53 0.60
N GLY A 319 -23.36 20.43 -0.15
CA GLY A 319 -23.67 21.86 -0.19
C GLY A 319 -22.92 22.71 0.85
N ILE A 320 -21.96 22.13 1.57
CA ILE A 320 -21.16 22.85 2.58
C ILE A 320 -19.92 23.44 1.90
N VAL A 321 -19.82 24.76 1.90
CA VAL A 321 -18.70 25.49 1.26
C VAL A 321 -17.67 25.92 2.30
N ILE A 322 -16.44 25.43 2.17
CA ILE A 322 -15.27 25.90 2.94
C ILE A 322 -14.55 26.95 2.11
N SER A 323 -14.43 28.17 2.66
CA SER A 323 -13.93 29.35 1.95
C SER A 323 -12.40 29.42 1.87
N GLY A 324 -11.68 28.88 2.86
CA GLY A 324 -10.23 28.91 2.95
C GLY A 324 -9.51 27.73 2.28
N ASN A 325 -8.32 27.41 2.77
CA ASN A 325 -7.43 26.38 2.27
C ASN A 325 -7.57 25.06 3.06
N VAL A 326 -6.70 24.09 2.76
CA VAL A 326 -6.47 22.92 3.63
C VAL A 326 -5.14 23.11 4.35
N ARG A 327 -5.11 22.86 5.65
CA ARG A 327 -3.92 22.97 6.53
C ARG A 327 -3.61 21.63 7.20
N PHE A 328 -2.35 21.40 7.55
CA PHE A 328 -1.86 20.13 8.10
C PHE A 328 -1.09 20.40 9.39
N GLU A 329 -1.78 20.29 10.53
CA GLU A 329 -1.32 20.70 11.86
C GLU A 329 -2.20 20.01 12.93
N ALA A 330 -1.83 20.14 14.20
CA ALA A 330 -2.64 19.62 15.30
C ALA A 330 -3.92 20.44 15.52
N THR A 331 -4.97 19.80 16.03
CA THR A 331 -6.25 20.43 16.41
C THR A 331 -6.02 21.65 17.32
N PRO A 332 -6.51 22.86 16.97
CA PRO A 332 -6.36 24.05 17.82
C PRO A 332 -6.95 23.87 19.22
N ALA A 333 -6.25 24.36 20.23
CA ALA A 333 -6.69 24.29 21.63
C ALA A 333 -8.05 24.98 21.82
N GLY A 334 -8.96 24.34 22.55
CA GLY A 334 -10.34 24.82 22.74
C GLY A 334 -11.33 24.42 21.62
N SER A 335 -10.89 23.70 20.58
CA SER A 335 -11.79 23.24 19.51
C SER A 335 -12.94 22.38 20.04
N ALA A 336 -14.18 22.74 19.71
CA ALA A 336 -15.39 22.02 20.09
C ALA A 336 -15.73 20.91 19.07
N ARG A 337 -16.00 19.68 19.53
CA ARG A 337 -16.41 18.58 18.63
C ARG A 337 -17.79 18.87 18.02
N VAL A 338 -17.85 18.92 16.70
CA VAL A 338 -19.07 19.06 15.89
C VAL A 338 -19.72 17.70 15.71
N THR A 339 -18.95 16.68 15.34
CA THR A 339 -19.43 15.29 15.21
C THR A 339 -18.25 14.32 15.26
N ALA A 340 -18.55 13.02 15.20
CA ALA A 340 -17.59 11.94 15.11
C ALA A 340 -18.14 10.82 14.22
N LEU A 341 -17.25 10.01 13.64
CA LEU A 341 -17.55 8.70 13.07
C LEU A 341 -16.73 7.66 13.84
N PRO A 342 -17.35 6.85 14.71
CA PRO A 342 -16.63 5.79 15.40
C PRO A 342 -16.33 4.63 14.44
N SER A 343 -15.23 3.92 14.72
CA SER A 343 -14.78 2.76 13.97
C SER A 343 -15.74 1.56 14.14
N ALA A 344 -15.52 0.53 13.32
CA ALA A 344 -15.99 -0.80 13.69
C ALA A 344 -15.32 -1.29 15.00
N PRO A 345 -15.95 -2.17 15.80
CA PRO A 345 -15.32 -2.74 16.99
C PRO A 345 -14.01 -3.46 16.67
N LEU A 346 -13.04 -3.38 17.59
CA LEU A 346 -11.70 -3.94 17.43
C LEU A 346 -11.69 -5.40 16.96
N THR A 347 -12.54 -6.26 17.53
CA THR A 347 -12.70 -7.66 17.09
C THR A 347 -13.07 -7.81 15.61
N ARG A 348 -13.88 -6.91 15.03
CA ARG A 348 -14.21 -6.94 13.60
C ARG A 348 -13.02 -6.49 12.75
N MET A 349 -12.26 -5.50 13.21
CA MET A 349 -11.03 -5.02 12.53
C MET A 349 -9.93 -6.10 12.56
N LEU A 350 -9.70 -6.73 13.71
CA LEU A 350 -8.75 -7.84 13.86
C LEU A 350 -9.14 -9.09 13.06
N SER A 351 -10.44 -9.34 12.89
CA SER A 351 -10.93 -10.43 12.02
C SER A 351 -10.57 -10.20 10.55
N VAL A 352 -10.75 -8.99 10.03
CA VAL A 352 -10.31 -8.60 8.67
C VAL A 352 -8.78 -8.67 8.56
N MET A 353 -8.08 -8.03 9.51
CA MET A 353 -6.62 -7.98 9.56
C MET A 353 -5.97 -9.37 9.50
N ASN A 354 -6.48 -10.34 10.28
CA ASN A 354 -5.90 -11.68 10.36
C ASN A 354 -6.39 -12.63 9.27
N ARG A 355 -7.61 -12.49 8.74
CA ARG A 355 -8.11 -13.33 7.64
C ARG A 355 -7.52 -12.97 6.28
N GLU A 356 -7.29 -11.68 6.04
CA GLU A 356 -6.79 -11.18 4.75
C GLU A 356 -5.34 -10.65 4.82
N SER A 357 -4.72 -10.71 6.00
CA SER A 357 -3.35 -10.24 6.25
C SER A 357 -3.12 -8.75 5.90
N VAL A 358 -4.11 -7.90 6.16
CA VAL A 358 -4.04 -6.46 5.82
C VAL A 358 -2.95 -5.77 6.66
N ASN A 359 -1.87 -5.32 6.01
CA ASN A 359 -0.74 -4.68 6.70
C ASN A 359 -1.12 -3.32 7.30
N HIS A 360 -1.81 -2.46 6.54
CA HIS A 360 -2.25 -1.12 6.99
C HIS A 360 -3.03 -1.18 8.32
N PHE A 361 -3.91 -2.18 8.48
CA PHE A 361 -4.65 -2.43 9.72
C PHE A 361 -3.72 -2.77 10.90
N ALA A 362 -2.70 -3.61 10.66
CA ALA A 362 -1.76 -3.99 11.71
C ALA A 362 -0.90 -2.79 12.16
N GLU A 363 -0.41 -1.98 11.23
CA GLU A 363 0.39 -0.78 11.55
C GLU A 363 -0.44 0.25 12.35
N LEU A 364 -1.67 0.55 11.93
CA LEU A 364 -2.56 1.49 12.63
C LEU A 364 -2.95 0.99 14.04
N ILE A 365 -3.35 -0.27 14.15
CA ILE A 365 -3.73 -0.87 15.45
C ILE A 365 -2.54 -0.94 16.40
N PHE A 366 -1.34 -1.31 15.90
CA PHE A 366 -0.12 -1.34 16.70
C PHE A 366 0.31 0.05 17.19
N ARG A 367 0.26 1.07 16.31
CA ARG A 367 0.61 2.44 16.69
C ARG A 367 -0.36 3.06 17.69
N ASN A 368 -1.65 2.77 17.58
CA ASN A 368 -2.62 3.17 18.61
C ASN A 368 -2.33 2.52 19.97
N ALA A 369 -2.05 1.21 19.99
CA ALA A 369 -1.65 0.50 21.22
C ALA A 369 -0.38 1.12 21.85
N ALA A 370 0.67 1.30 21.05
CA ALA A 370 1.92 1.92 21.51
C ALA A 370 1.74 3.35 22.05
N ARG A 371 0.89 4.17 21.42
CA ARG A 371 0.60 5.54 21.87
C ARG A 371 -0.04 5.57 23.25
N ASP A 372 -1.11 4.82 23.45
CA ASP A 372 -1.90 4.92 24.68
C ASP A 372 -1.12 4.34 25.88
N ALA A 373 -0.26 3.35 25.65
CA ALA A 373 0.63 2.79 26.68
C ALA A 373 1.66 3.82 27.19
N LEU A 374 2.12 4.74 26.31
CA LEU A 374 2.99 5.85 26.70
C LEU A 374 2.23 6.94 27.49
N MET A 375 0.94 7.16 27.19
CA MET A 375 0.12 8.09 27.97
C MET A 375 -0.15 7.60 29.39
N ASP A 376 -0.41 6.29 29.56
CA ASP A 376 -0.62 5.71 30.88
C ASP A 376 0.68 5.59 31.69
N GLN A 377 1.83 5.36 31.03
CA GLN A 377 3.14 5.48 31.70
C GLN A 377 3.45 6.90 32.16
N GLY A 378 3.07 7.92 31.38
CA GLY A 378 3.18 9.33 31.80
C GLY A 378 2.34 9.62 33.05
N ARG A 379 1.08 9.17 33.06
CA ARG A 379 0.15 9.32 34.21
C ARG A 379 0.54 8.52 35.45
N ALA A 380 1.37 7.49 35.30
CA ALA A 380 1.89 6.69 36.42
C ALA A 380 3.22 7.23 36.97
N ALA A 381 3.73 8.35 36.41
CA ALA A 381 4.95 9.03 36.83
C ALA A 381 4.71 10.44 37.41
N GLU A 382 3.43 10.85 37.53
CA GLU A 382 2.94 12.05 38.24
C GLU A 382 2.33 11.69 39.60
#